data_AF-A0A3M1GK36-F1
#
_entry.id   AF-A0A3M1GK36-F1
#
_cell.length_a   1.000
_cell.length_b   1.000
_cell.length_c   1.000
_cell.angle_alpha   90.00
_cell.angle_beta   90.00
_cell.angle_gamma   90.00
#
_symmetry.space_group_name_H-M   'P 1'
#
loop_
_entity.id
_entity.type
_entity.pdbx_description
1 polymer ?
#
loop_
_entity_poly.entity_id
_entity_poly.type
_entity_poly.pdbx_seq_one_letter_code
_entity_poly.pdbx_strand_id
1 'polypeptide(L)'
;MRTLVPKPRELAIFERFLRRYCDKPEGITIALDDRLSEGALAGEDPALVALRHMDGPPQGGGESAYLYVLIFDSRLESRPVPDPPRVLRSCPTAILIDRAWLLAHRKPTIGQRALLAVALVHGAGEVLGLWPEANGRPAGCADRGCVMDRAIFDVSPLDVTLGRASLDEPRLCAPCRARLLAGRAGKAPGNLRFVGPALVRSAQGYYVASLPFYSWLGIGQPKDLAVDELLANAVAYMEQRPGYHARGVSYVDGAVPWPLAPERRKAVAAALRRAARDPDRAVARLARLLERKLRARIESARGG
;
A
#
# COMPACT_ATOMS: atom_id res chain seq x y z
N MET A 1 1.12 29.62 3.46
CA MET A 1 1.65 28.41 4.14
C MET A 1 2.56 27.65 3.17
N ARG A 2 3.83 27.35 3.50
CA ARG A 2 4.75 26.64 2.58
C ARG A 2 4.37 25.15 2.45
N THR A 3 4.06 24.72 1.25
CA THR A 3 3.76 23.33 0.87
C THR A 3 4.92 22.39 1.15
N LEU A 4 4.61 21.17 1.61
CA LEU A 4 5.60 20.09 1.75
C LEU A 4 5.54 19.23 0.47
N VAL A 5 6.11 19.75 -0.62
CA VAL A 5 6.42 18.96 -1.82
C VAL A 5 7.85 18.45 -1.68
N PRO A 6 8.15 17.16 -1.94
CA PRO A 6 9.52 16.67 -1.97
C PRO A 6 10.38 17.52 -2.91
N LYS A 7 11.53 17.97 -2.42
CA LYS A 7 12.52 18.70 -3.22
C LYS A 7 13.53 17.72 -3.82
N PRO A 8 14.37 18.18 -4.77
CA PRO A 8 15.39 17.33 -5.39
C PRO A 8 16.27 16.57 -4.39
N ARG A 9 16.56 17.17 -3.23
CA ARG A 9 17.34 16.51 -2.17
C ARG A 9 16.63 15.28 -1.58
N GLU A 10 15.37 15.42 -1.18
CA GLU A 10 14.62 14.31 -0.57
C GLU A 10 14.38 13.18 -1.59
N LEU A 11 14.11 13.56 -2.84
CA LEU A 11 13.97 12.62 -3.96
C LEU A 11 15.28 11.88 -4.25
N ALA A 12 16.43 12.56 -4.23
CA ALA A 12 17.73 11.93 -4.44
C ALA A 12 18.09 10.95 -3.32
N ILE A 13 17.71 11.24 -2.07
CA ILE A 13 17.88 10.29 -0.94
C ILE A 13 17.03 9.04 -1.18
N PHE A 14 15.75 9.25 -1.55
CA PHE A 14 14.81 8.17 -1.81
C PHE A 14 15.26 7.30 -3.00
N GLU A 15 15.65 7.91 -4.11
CA GLU A 15 16.16 7.23 -5.30
C GLU A 15 17.41 6.41 -4.97
N ARG A 16 18.37 6.98 -4.24
CA ARG A 16 19.59 6.29 -3.82
C ARG A 16 19.29 5.07 -2.95
N PHE A 17 18.32 5.19 -2.05
CA PHE A 17 17.87 4.06 -1.24
C PHE A 17 17.32 2.94 -2.13
N LEU A 18 16.40 3.27 -3.05
CA LEU A 18 15.80 2.28 -3.94
C LEU A 18 16.86 1.66 -4.87
N ARG A 19 17.75 2.45 -5.48
CA ARG A 19 18.85 1.93 -6.34
C ARG A 19 19.78 0.97 -5.59
N ARG A 20 19.95 1.19 -4.29
CA ARG A 20 20.81 0.34 -3.46
C ARG A 20 20.16 -1.00 -3.14
N TYR A 21 18.84 -1.04 -2.95
CA TYR A 21 18.14 -2.20 -2.39
C TYR A 21 17.14 -2.86 -3.34
N CYS A 22 16.89 -2.28 -4.50
CA CYS A 22 16.09 -2.89 -5.57
C CYS A 22 17.01 -3.34 -6.70
N ASP A 23 16.67 -4.46 -7.34
CA ASP A 23 17.30 -4.87 -8.59
C ASP A 23 16.49 -4.32 -9.77
N LYS A 24 16.91 -3.15 -10.25
CA LYS A 24 16.28 -2.43 -11.37
C LYS A 24 17.38 -2.00 -12.35
N PRO A 25 17.82 -2.90 -13.25
CA PRO A 25 18.93 -2.62 -14.17
C PRO A 25 18.65 -1.46 -15.12
N GLU A 26 17.38 -1.27 -15.50
CA GLU A 26 16.92 -0.15 -16.34
C GLU A 26 16.84 1.18 -15.58
N GLY A 27 17.12 1.17 -14.27
CA GLY A 27 17.10 2.34 -13.41
C GLY A 27 15.76 2.55 -12.70
N ILE A 28 15.64 3.73 -12.09
CA ILE A 28 14.49 4.13 -11.29
C ILE A 28 14.06 5.51 -11.77
N THR A 29 12.78 5.62 -12.13
CA THR A 29 12.14 6.88 -12.50
C THR A 29 11.23 7.30 -11.36
N ILE A 30 11.40 8.53 -10.87
CA ILE A 30 10.49 9.14 -9.91
C ILE A 30 9.76 10.26 -10.63
N ALA A 31 8.47 10.07 -10.88
CA ALA A 31 7.60 11.11 -11.40
C ALA A 31 6.88 11.82 -10.24
N LEU A 32 6.73 13.13 -10.36
CA LEU A 32 5.89 13.92 -9.47
C LEU A 32 4.69 14.40 -10.27
N ASP A 33 3.49 14.04 -9.82
CA ASP A 33 2.26 14.55 -10.40
C ASP A 33 2.01 16.00 -10.01
N ASP A 34 1.17 16.66 -10.80
CA ASP A 34 0.72 18.00 -10.50
C ASP A 34 0.01 18.05 -9.15
N ARG A 35 0.29 19.13 -8.42
CA ARG A 35 -0.37 19.37 -7.15
C ARG A 35 -1.85 19.65 -7.39
N LEU A 36 -2.70 18.84 -6.76
CA LEU A 36 -4.13 19.14 -6.65
C LEU A 36 -4.36 20.41 -5.80
N SER A 37 -5.20 21.31 -6.30
CA SER A 37 -5.48 22.59 -5.66
C SER A 37 -6.25 22.39 -4.34
N GLU A 38 -6.03 23.25 -3.35
CA GLU A 38 -6.73 23.14 -2.04
C GLU A 38 -8.26 23.21 -2.20
N GLY A 39 -8.75 24.03 -3.14
CA GLY A 39 -10.18 24.12 -3.43
C GLY A 39 -10.77 22.84 -4.03
N ALA A 40 -9.99 22.11 -4.85
CA ALA A 40 -10.42 20.83 -5.41
C ALA A 40 -10.46 19.70 -4.38
N LEU A 41 -9.80 19.87 -3.23
CA LEU A 41 -9.67 18.86 -2.17
C LEU A 41 -10.50 19.17 -0.92
N ALA A 42 -11.12 20.35 -0.85
CA ALA A 42 -11.80 20.81 0.36
C ALA A 42 -12.98 19.90 0.70
N GLY A 43 -12.91 19.24 1.86
CA GLY A 43 -13.95 18.30 2.32
C GLY A 43 -13.90 16.92 1.65
N GLU A 44 -12.94 16.65 0.77
CA GLU A 44 -12.76 15.33 0.19
C GLU A 44 -11.84 14.45 1.06
N ASP A 45 -12.14 13.15 1.05
CA ASP A 45 -11.32 12.12 1.69
C ASP A 45 -10.06 11.85 0.83
N PRO A 46 -8.82 11.92 1.35
CA PRO A 46 -7.60 11.71 0.57
C PRO A 46 -7.52 10.35 -0.06
N ALA A 47 -8.14 9.33 0.54
CA ALA A 47 -8.20 8.01 -0.05
C ALA A 47 -9.06 8.02 -1.33
N LEU A 48 -10.18 8.77 -1.31
CA LEU A 48 -11.05 8.94 -2.45
C LEU A 48 -10.37 9.73 -3.57
N VAL A 49 -9.71 10.83 -3.21
CA VAL A 49 -8.89 11.62 -4.13
C VAL A 49 -7.81 10.75 -4.77
N ALA A 50 -7.05 10.00 -3.97
CA ALA A 50 -6.02 9.12 -4.49
C ALA A 50 -6.59 8.12 -5.50
N LEU A 51 -7.69 7.45 -5.18
CA LEU A 51 -8.33 6.49 -6.09
C LEU A 51 -8.74 7.11 -7.43
N ARG A 52 -9.20 8.37 -7.44
CA ARG A 52 -9.62 9.09 -8.66
C ARG A 52 -8.44 9.54 -9.54
N HIS A 53 -7.24 9.66 -8.97
CA HIS A 53 -6.04 10.19 -9.64
C HIS A 53 -4.94 9.12 -9.85
N MET A 54 -5.25 7.84 -9.66
CA MET A 54 -4.30 6.76 -9.83
C MET A 54 -4.41 6.13 -11.22
N ASP A 55 -3.37 6.31 -12.04
CA ASP A 55 -3.33 5.79 -13.41
C ASP A 55 -2.62 4.43 -13.56
N GLY A 56 -1.80 4.04 -12.59
CA GLY A 56 -0.96 2.85 -12.71
C GLY A 56 0.41 3.12 -13.32
N PRO A 57 1.19 2.05 -13.57
CA PRO A 57 2.43 2.17 -14.31
C PRO A 57 2.17 2.67 -15.74
N PRO A 58 3.12 3.44 -16.32
CA PRO A 58 3.00 3.90 -17.71
C PRO A 58 2.85 2.72 -18.67
N GLN A 59 2.02 2.92 -19.71
CA GLN A 59 1.76 1.89 -20.72
C GLN A 59 3.05 1.47 -21.44
N GLY A 60 3.17 0.19 -21.77
CA GLY A 60 4.34 -0.36 -22.46
C GLY A 60 5.55 -0.67 -21.56
N GLY A 61 5.52 -0.29 -20.28
CA GLY A 61 6.53 -0.68 -19.28
C GLY A 61 6.30 -2.12 -18.78
N GLY A 62 6.60 -3.13 -19.60
CA GLY A 62 6.56 -4.55 -19.21
C GLY A 62 7.24 -4.81 -17.84
N GLU A 63 6.84 -5.87 -17.13
CA GLU A 63 7.33 -6.32 -15.79
C GLU A 63 7.80 -5.22 -14.80
N SER A 64 7.24 -4.01 -14.90
CA SER A 64 7.70 -2.86 -14.14
C SER A 64 7.14 -2.94 -12.72
N ALA A 65 8.01 -2.74 -11.73
CA ALA A 65 7.55 -2.53 -10.37
C ALA A 65 7.15 -1.07 -10.23
N TYR A 66 6.00 -0.83 -9.61
CA TYR A 66 5.43 0.50 -9.46
C TYR A 66 5.13 0.78 -7.98
N LEU A 67 5.31 2.02 -7.56
CA LEU A 67 5.12 2.46 -6.19
C LEU A 67 4.43 3.82 -6.17
N TYR A 68 3.36 3.92 -5.38
CA TYR A 68 2.69 5.18 -5.08
C TYR A 68 3.24 5.79 -3.80
N VAL A 69 3.50 7.10 -3.84
CA VAL A 69 3.80 7.90 -2.66
C VAL A 69 2.75 9.01 -2.55
N LEU A 70 1.80 8.83 -1.64
CA LEU A 70 0.66 9.73 -1.46
C LEU A 70 0.96 10.68 -0.29
N ILE A 71 1.20 11.96 -0.61
CA ILE A 71 1.46 13.01 0.37
C ILE A 71 0.21 13.90 0.47
N PHE A 72 -0.41 13.92 1.64
CA PHE A 72 -1.65 14.67 1.91
C PHE A 72 -1.53 15.49 3.19
N ASP A 73 -2.53 16.33 3.49
CA ASP A 73 -2.57 17.13 4.73
C ASP A 73 -3.92 16.92 5.41
N SER A 74 -3.96 16.11 6.46
CA SER A 74 -5.22 15.77 7.14
C SER A 74 -5.92 16.94 7.83
N ARG A 75 -5.27 18.10 7.94
CA ARG A 75 -5.93 19.33 8.44
C ARG A 75 -6.86 19.98 7.42
N LEU A 76 -6.73 19.61 6.14
CA LEU A 76 -7.69 20.00 5.11
C LEU A 76 -8.99 19.21 5.22
N GLU A 77 -8.98 18.14 6.02
CA GLU A 77 -10.14 17.36 6.39
C GLU A 77 -10.63 17.76 7.79
N SER A 78 -11.87 17.42 8.10
CA SER A 78 -12.42 17.45 9.46
C SER A 78 -11.86 16.33 10.35
N ARG A 79 -10.58 15.96 10.20
CA ARG A 79 -9.96 14.87 10.95
C ARG A 79 -9.20 15.39 12.17
N PRO A 80 -9.48 14.84 13.36
CA PRO A 80 -8.92 15.38 14.59
C PRO A 80 -7.45 14.98 14.84
N VAL A 81 -6.96 13.90 14.22
CA VAL A 81 -5.64 13.32 14.54
C VAL A 81 -4.86 13.00 13.26
N PRO A 82 -3.69 13.63 13.05
CA PRO A 82 -2.80 13.29 11.96
C PRO A 82 -2.23 11.87 12.05
N ASP A 83 -2.00 11.24 10.90
CA ASP A 83 -1.53 9.85 10.79
C ASP A 83 0.00 9.76 10.60
N PRO A 84 0.72 8.85 11.28
CA PRO A 84 2.14 8.64 10.99
C PRO A 84 2.36 8.08 9.57
N PRO A 85 3.55 8.30 8.97
CA PRO A 85 3.92 7.65 7.74
C PRO A 85 3.72 6.13 7.82
N ARG A 86 3.10 5.55 6.80
CA ARG A 86 2.79 4.12 6.78
C ARG A 86 2.65 3.59 5.37
N VAL A 87 2.93 2.30 5.19
CA VAL A 87 2.51 1.55 4.00
C VAL A 87 1.15 0.90 4.21
N LEU A 88 0.33 0.85 3.16
CA LEU A 88 -0.94 0.14 3.21
C LEU A 88 -0.73 -1.38 3.13
N ARG A 89 -1.28 -2.12 4.10
CA ARG A 89 -1.15 -3.59 4.10
C ARG A 89 -1.86 -4.24 2.93
N SER A 90 -3.02 -3.74 2.50
CA SER A 90 -3.74 -4.29 1.35
C SER A 90 -3.08 -3.97 0.02
N CYS A 91 -2.36 -2.85 -0.05
CA CYS A 91 -1.68 -2.40 -1.25
C CYS A 91 -0.24 -2.08 -0.85
N PRO A 92 0.64 -3.09 -0.76
CA PRO A 92 2.01 -2.96 -0.25
C PRO A 92 2.91 -2.13 -1.18
N THR A 93 2.33 -1.44 -2.16
CA THR A 93 2.96 -0.52 -3.11
C THR A 93 2.47 0.91 -2.93
N ALA A 94 1.85 1.25 -1.80
CA ALA A 94 1.38 2.60 -1.49
C ALA A 94 1.94 3.08 -0.15
N ILE A 95 2.81 4.09 -0.20
CA ILE A 95 3.32 4.83 0.97
C ILE A 95 2.41 6.04 1.20
N LEU A 96 1.91 6.18 2.42
CA LEU A 96 1.10 7.31 2.85
C LEU A 96 1.92 8.21 3.76
N ILE A 97 1.94 9.52 3.47
CA ILE A 97 2.63 10.52 4.28
C ILE A 97 1.66 11.67 4.58
N ASP A 98 1.28 11.80 5.84
CA ASP A 98 0.49 12.93 6.31
C ASP A 98 1.39 14.09 6.71
N ARG A 99 1.26 15.20 5.98
CA ARG A 99 1.97 16.45 6.27
C ARG A 99 1.62 16.99 7.64
N ALA A 100 0.35 16.94 8.06
CA ALA A 100 -0.05 17.46 9.37
C ALA A 100 0.70 16.76 10.50
N TRP A 101 0.96 15.46 10.33
CA TRP A 101 1.72 14.67 11.28
C TRP A 101 3.19 15.09 11.32
N LEU A 102 3.82 15.26 10.15
CA LEU A 102 5.20 15.75 10.06
C LEU A 102 5.36 17.16 10.67
N LEU A 103 4.32 18.00 10.57
CA LEU A 103 4.30 19.31 11.19
C LEU A 103 4.19 19.23 12.72
N ALA A 104 3.32 18.36 13.23
CA ALA A 104 3.13 18.15 14.67
C ALA A 104 4.38 17.56 15.35
N HIS A 105 5.15 16.75 14.63
CA HIS A 105 6.37 16.10 15.13
C HIS A 105 7.64 16.91 14.80
N ARG A 106 7.50 18.12 14.27
CA ARG A 106 8.65 19.01 14.03
C ARG A 106 9.26 19.42 15.36
N LYS A 107 10.48 18.96 15.63
CA LYS A 107 11.34 19.53 16.68
C LYS A 107 12.09 20.75 16.12
N PRO A 108 12.41 21.78 16.93
CA PRO A 108 13.11 22.98 16.47
C PRO A 108 14.40 22.70 15.69
N THR A 109 15.11 21.63 16.03
CA THR A 109 16.38 21.21 15.41
C THR A 109 16.21 20.24 14.25
N ILE A 110 15.01 19.72 14.03
CA ILE A 110 14.72 18.75 12.97
C ILE A 110 13.87 19.44 11.91
N GLY A 111 14.49 19.70 10.77
CA GLY A 111 13.80 20.26 9.62
C GLY A 111 12.73 19.28 9.10
N GLN A 112 11.56 19.79 8.75
CA GLN A 112 10.45 19.01 8.15
C GLN A 112 10.89 18.19 6.92
N ARG A 113 11.87 18.71 6.16
CA ARG A 113 12.42 18.03 4.99
C ARG A 113 13.24 16.79 5.33
N ALA A 114 14.00 16.83 6.42
CA ALA A 114 14.75 15.68 6.87
C ALA A 114 13.78 14.57 7.34
N LEU A 115 12.71 14.94 8.06
CA LEU A 115 11.65 13.99 8.42
C LEU A 115 10.92 13.42 7.20
N LEU A 116 10.69 14.21 6.15
CA LEU A 116 10.13 13.71 4.89
C LEU A 116 11.05 12.68 4.23
N ALA A 117 12.36 12.94 4.15
CA ALA A 117 13.32 11.96 3.62
C ALA A 117 13.33 10.66 4.45
N VAL A 118 13.29 10.77 5.78
CA VAL A 118 13.17 9.62 6.69
C VAL A 118 11.86 8.85 6.43
N ALA A 119 10.73 9.54 6.30
CA ALA A 119 9.43 8.93 6.03
C ALA A 119 9.40 8.17 4.68
N LEU A 120 9.98 8.76 3.63
CA LEU A 120 10.12 8.12 2.33
C LEU A 120 10.95 6.84 2.42
N VAL A 121 12.11 6.90 3.06
CA VAL A 121 13.01 5.75 3.22
C VAL A 121 12.38 4.67 4.11
N HIS A 122 11.74 5.06 5.22
CA HIS A 122 11.02 4.16 6.11
C HIS A 122 9.92 3.41 5.34
N GLY A 123 9.07 4.15 4.60
CA GLY A 123 8.01 3.57 3.78
C GLY A 123 8.54 2.64 2.70
N ALA A 124 9.61 3.01 1.99
CA ALA A 124 10.24 2.09 1.02
C ALA A 124 10.81 0.84 1.68
N GLY A 125 11.39 0.95 2.88
CA GLY A 125 11.81 -0.22 3.65
C GLY A 125 10.63 -1.17 3.94
N GLU A 126 9.48 -0.63 4.37
CA GLU A 126 8.27 -1.42 4.59
C GLU A 126 7.77 -2.10 3.30
N VAL A 127 7.69 -1.37 2.18
CA VAL A 127 7.34 -1.91 0.84
C VAL A 127 8.26 -3.07 0.46
N LEU A 128 9.57 -2.92 0.69
CA LEU A 128 10.59 -3.92 0.36
C LEU A 128 10.67 -5.08 1.36
N GLY A 129 9.68 -5.21 2.25
CA GLY A 129 9.56 -6.37 3.13
C GLY A 129 10.34 -6.25 4.43
N LEU A 130 10.76 -5.05 4.85
CA LEU A 130 11.21 -4.80 6.23
C LEU A 130 10.05 -4.65 7.22
N TRP A 131 8.90 -5.23 6.89
CA TRP A 131 7.80 -5.33 7.83
C TRP A 131 8.25 -6.09 9.07
N PRO A 132 7.97 -5.56 10.26
CA PRO A 132 8.20 -6.31 11.47
C PRO A 132 7.10 -7.34 11.65
N GLU A 133 7.44 -8.61 11.43
CA GLU A 133 6.64 -9.71 11.93
C GLU A 133 7.33 -10.30 13.16
N ALA A 134 7.02 -9.72 14.33
CA ALA A 134 7.12 -10.43 15.59
C ALA A 134 5.69 -10.63 16.09
N ASN A 135 5.22 -11.89 16.12
CA ASN A 135 3.94 -12.28 16.73
C ASN A 135 2.70 -11.51 16.23
N GLY A 136 2.67 -11.11 14.96
CA GLY A 136 1.52 -10.42 14.35
C GLY A 136 1.30 -8.98 14.83
N ARG A 137 2.25 -8.38 15.58
CA ARG A 137 2.22 -6.96 15.93
C ARG A 137 3.29 -6.21 15.14
N PRO A 138 2.98 -5.00 14.61
CA PRO A 138 3.97 -4.17 13.94
C PRO A 138 4.97 -3.63 14.99
N ALA A 139 6.05 -4.36 15.25
CA ALA A 139 7.11 -3.97 16.17
C ALA A 139 8.29 -3.43 15.36
N GLY A 140 8.40 -2.11 15.17
CA GLY A 140 9.52 -1.50 14.42
C GLY A 140 10.91 -2.03 14.82
N CYS A 141 11.93 -1.71 14.03
CA CYS A 141 13.29 -2.16 14.34
C CYS A 141 13.70 -1.73 15.76
N ALA A 142 14.26 -2.66 16.55
CA ALA A 142 14.67 -2.38 17.92
C ALA A 142 15.95 -1.52 18.01
N ASP A 143 16.69 -1.39 16.90
CA ASP A 143 17.87 -0.53 16.82
C ASP A 143 17.42 0.93 16.62
N ARG A 144 17.63 1.75 17.66
CA ARG A 144 17.25 3.18 17.71
C ARG A 144 17.90 4.03 16.63
N GLY A 145 19.04 3.60 16.08
CA GLY A 145 19.71 4.30 14.98
C GLY A 145 19.21 3.90 13.59
N CYS A 146 18.32 2.90 13.51
CA CYS A 146 17.77 2.41 12.26
C CYS A 146 16.56 3.24 11.82
N VAL A 147 16.49 3.58 10.53
CA VAL A 147 15.34 4.24 9.91
C VAL A 147 14.06 3.42 10.03
N MET A 148 14.15 2.11 10.27
CA MET A 148 12.99 1.25 10.51
C MET A 148 12.52 1.22 11.97
N ASP A 149 13.21 1.88 12.90
CA ASP A 149 12.66 2.10 14.25
C ASP A 149 11.52 3.13 14.16
N ARG A 150 10.40 2.87 14.84
CA ARG A 150 9.28 3.81 14.87
C ARG A 150 9.62 5.07 15.67
N ALA A 151 10.53 4.98 16.65
CA ALA A 151 10.97 6.16 17.40
C ALA A 151 11.97 7.03 16.63
N ILE A 152 12.36 6.66 15.39
CA ILE A 152 13.21 7.52 14.56
C ILE A 152 12.55 8.89 14.29
N PHE A 153 11.22 8.97 14.40
CA PHE A 153 10.48 10.22 14.24
C PHE A 153 10.38 11.03 15.54
N ASP A 154 10.74 10.43 16.68
CA ASP A 154 10.72 11.06 18.01
C ASP A 154 12.14 11.40 18.50
N VAL A 155 13.15 11.33 17.63
CA VAL A 155 14.56 11.58 17.99
C VAL A 155 14.74 12.97 18.59
N SER A 156 15.50 13.05 19.68
CA SER A 156 15.80 14.32 20.31
C SER A 156 16.88 15.08 19.52
N PRO A 157 16.95 16.41 19.64
CA PRO A 157 18.08 17.18 19.13
C PRO A 157 19.44 16.62 19.56
N LEU A 158 19.51 16.13 20.80
CA LEU A 158 20.72 15.58 21.39
C LEU A 158 21.15 14.28 20.68
N ASP A 159 20.20 13.42 20.28
CA ASP A 159 20.51 12.20 19.54
C ASP A 159 21.12 12.49 18.17
N VAL A 160 20.67 13.57 17.51
CA VAL A 160 21.25 14.04 16.25
C VAL A 160 22.66 14.60 16.49
N THR A 161 22.84 15.49 17.47
CA THR A 161 24.14 16.09 17.80
C THR A 161 25.18 15.04 18.21
N LEU A 162 24.75 14.00 18.94
CA LEU A 162 25.61 12.88 19.35
C LEU A 162 25.82 11.82 18.25
N GLY A 163 25.27 12.03 17.04
CA GLY A 163 25.40 11.10 15.92
C GLY A 163 24.68 9.76 16.10
N ARG A 164 23.79 9.66 17.10
CA ARG A 164 22.96 8.48 17.37
C ARG A 164 21.81 8.34 16.39
N ALA A 165 21.39 9.45 15.78
CA ALA A 165 20.43 9.48 14.69
C ALA A 165 20.97 10.32 13.52
N SER A 166 20.78 9.85 12.29
CA SER A 166 21.07 10.63 11.08
C SER A 166 19.81 10.80 10.26
N LEU A 167 19.37 12.05 10.12
CA LEU A 167 18.16 12.40 9.36
C LEU A 167 18.47 12.84 7.93
N ASP A 168 19.72 13.26 7.69
CA ASP A 168 20.21 13.65 6.37
C ASP A 168 20.55 12.45 5.48
N GLU A 169 20.93 11.32 6.10
CA GLU A 169 21.17 10.05 5.44
C GLU A 169 20.57 8.92 6.29
N PRO A 170 19.26 8.63 6.16
CA PRO A 170 18.60 7.61 6.96
C PRO A 170 19.30 6.25 6.82
N ARG A 171 19.72 5.66 7.95
CA ARG A 171 20.57 4.46 7.98
C ARG A 171 19.76 3.22 8.31
N LEU A 172 20.10 2.09 7.70
CA LEU A 172 19.61 0.78 8.12
C LEU A 172 20.62 0.12 9.04
N CYS A 173 20.15 -0.52 10.11
CA CYS A 173 20.98 -1.43 10.89
C CYS A 173 21.40 -2.65 10.07
N ALA A 174 22.42 -3.37 10.52
CA ALA A 174 22.96 -4.52 9.79
C ALA A 174 21.90 -5.60 9.48
N PRO A 175 21.00 -6.01 10.41
CA PRO A 175 19.93 -6.96 10.10
C PRO A 175 18.94 -6.49 9.03
N CYS A 176 18.49 -5.23 9.10
CA CYS A 176 17.57 -4.68 8.10
C CYS A 176 18.23 -4.58 6.73
N ARG A 177 19.49 -4.14 6.69
CA ARG A 177 20.28 -4.11 5.46
C ARG A 177 20.45 -5.51 4.86
N ALA A 178 20.76 -6.51 5.67
CA ALA A 178 20.93 -7.88 5.21
C ALA A 178 19.63 -8.44 4.59
N ARG A 179 18.47 -8.19 5.22
CA ARG A 179 17.16 -8.58 4.68
C ARG A 179 16.89 -7.95 3.31
N LEU A 180 17.13 -6.65 3.15
CA LEU A 180 16.94 -6.00 1.85
C LEU A 180 17.90 -6.52 0.78
N LEU A 181 19.16 -6.75 1.12
CA LEU A 181 20.13 -7.30 0.17
C LEU A 181 19.77 -8.73 -0.25
N ALA A 182 19.25 -9.55 0.68
CA ALA A 182 18.73 -10.87 0.36
C ALA A 182 17.50 -10.79 -0.56
N GLY A 183 16.57 -9.86 -0.28
CA GLY A 183 15.41 -9.60 -1.13
C GLY A 183 15.80 -9.15 -2.54
N ARG A 184 16.80 -8.26 -2.64
CA ARG A 184 17.36 -7.79 -3.91
C ARG A 184 17.91 -8.92 -4.77
N ALA A 185 18.60 -9.88 -4.17
CA ALA A 185 19.15 -11.05 -4.87
C ALA A 185 18.11 -12.14 -5.15
N GLY A 186 16.90 -12.00 -4.58
CA GLY A 186 15.81 -12.95 -4.74
C GLY A 186 15.11 -12.82 -6.10
N LYS A 187 14.47 -13.91 -6.53
CA LYS A 187 13.62 -13.90 -7.72
C LYS A 187 12.33 -13.12 -7.42
N ALA A 188 11.96 -12.21 -8.32
CA ALA A 188 10.69 -11.50 -8.24
C ALA A 188 9.50 -12.49 -8.24
N PRO A 189 8.44 -12.26 -7.44
CA PRO A 189 7.26 -13.11 -7.45
C PRO A 189 6.58 -13.10 -8.82
N GLY A 190 6.53 -14.26 -9.50
CA GLY A 190 5.90 -14.38 -10.82
C GLY A 190 4.37 -14.30 -10.80
N ASN A 191 3.76 -14.11 -9.64
CA ASN A 191 2.31 -14.03 -9.46
C ASN A 191 1.83 -12.61 -9.12
N LEU A 192 2.69 -11.61 -9.15
CA LEU A 192 2.35 -10.21 -8.94
C LEU A 192 2.50 -9.42 -10.24
N ARG A 193 1.52 -8.59 -10.56
CA ARG A 193 1.58 -7.66 -11.69
C ARG A 193 0.62 -6.50 -11.50
N PHE A 194 0.87 -5.38 -12.17
CA PHE A 194 -0.11 -4.30 -12.25
C PHE A 194 -1.11 -4.55 -13.38
N VAL A 195 -2.38 -4.22 -13.16
CA VAL A 195 -3.43 -4.13 -14.18
C VAL A 195 -4.11 -2.79 -13.98
N GLY A 196 -3.74 -1.81 -14.82
CA GLY A 196 -4.00 -0.40 -14.52
C GLY A 196 -3.39 0.00 -13.16
N PRO A 197 -4.11 0.74 -12.31
CA PRO A 197 -3.59 1.15 -11.00
C PRO A 197 -3.56 0.04 -9.95
N ALA A 198 -4.23 -1.09 -10.19
CA ALA A 198 -4.36 -2.16 -9.22
C ALA A 198 -3.16 -3.11 -9.25
N LEU A 199 -2.57 -3.38 -8.08
CA LEU A 199 -1.64 -4.49 -7.92
C LEU A 199 -2.44 -5.79 -7.83
N VAL A 200 -2.23 -6.68 -8.79
CA VAL A 200 -2.89 -7.97 -8.87
C VAL A 200 -1.97 -9.09 -8.41
N ARG A 201 -2.41 -9.82 -7.39
CA ARG A 201 -1.83 -11.10 -6.96
C ARG A 201 -2.65 -12.27 -7.49
N SER A 202 -2.04 -13.06 -8.35
CA SER A 202 -2.64 -14.27 -8.90
C SER A 202 -2.36 -15.49 -8.02
N ALA A 203 -3.32 -16.39 -7.94
CA ALA A 203 -3.22 -17.69 -7.31
C ALA A 203 -4.00 -18.71 -8.13
N GLN A 204 -3.95 -19.99 -7.75
CA GLN A 204 -4.62 -21.03 -8.53
C GLN A 204 -6.14 -20.83 -8.55
N GLY A 205 -6.68 -20.35 -9.67
CA GLY A 205 -8.11 -20.16 -9.91
C GLY A 205 -8.75 -18.95 -9.23
N TYR A 206 -7.98 -18.07 -8.62
CA TYR A 206 -8.46 -16.79 -8.10
C TYR A 206 -7.35 -15.73 -8.15
N TYR A 207 -7.71 -14.47 -8.02
CA TYR A 207 -6.77 -13.37 -7.89
C TYR A 207 -7.29 -12.35 -6.88
N VAL A 208 -6.37 -11.56 -6.33
CA VAL A 208 -6.68 -10.40 -5.48
C VAL A 208 -6.15 -9.17 -6.20
N ALA A 209 -7.04 -8.25 -6.56
CA ALA A 209 -6.67 -6.94 -7.10
C ALA A 209 -6.71 -5.91 -5.96
N SER A 210 -5.61 -5.20 -5.75
CA SER A 210 -5.45 -4.29 -4.62
C SER A 210 -5.21 -2.86 -5.09
N LEU A 211 -6.09 -1.97 -4.65
CA LEU A 211 -5.95 -0.53 -4.68
C LEU A 211 -5.64 -0.04 -3.25
N PRO A 212 -5.17 1.21 -3.07
CA PRO A 212 -5.19 1.84 -1.76
C PRO A 212 -6.58 1.71 -1.13
N PHE A 213 -6.63 1.21 0.10
CA PHE A 213 -7.84 1.10 0.94
C PHE A 213 -8.92 0.11 0.46
N TYR A 214 -8.81 -0.44 -0.75
CA TYR A 214 -9.78 -1.35 -1.34
C TYR A 214 -9.09 -2.53 -2.03
N SER A 215 -9.62 -3.74 -1.82
CA SER A 215 -9.18 -4.95 -2.51
C SER A 215 -10.38 -5.73 -3.04
N TRP A 216 -10.18 -6.42 -4.16
CA TRP A 216 -11.17 -7.25 -4.82
C TRP A 216 -10.70 -8.69 -4.96
N LEU A 217 -11.50 -9.63 -4.47
CA LEU A 217 -11.32 -11.06 -4.70
C LEU A 217 -12.07 -11.47 -5.98
N GLY A 218 -11.33 -11.78 -7.04
CA GLY A 218 -11.86 -12.31 -8.29
C GLY A 218 -11.64 -13.82 -8.42
N ILE A 219 -12.60 -14.54 -9.01
CA ILE A 219 -12.49 -15.97 -9.32
C ILE A 219 -12.18 -16.15 -10.81
N GLY A 220 -11.12 -16.89 -11.13
CA GLY A 220 -10.66 -17.09 -12.50
C GLY A 220 -9.31 -16.43 -12.77
N GLN A 221 -9.17 -15.78 -13.92
CA GLN A 221 -7.93 -15.17 -14.39
C GLN A 221 -8.02 -13.64 -14.33
N PRO A 222 -6.93 -12.92 -14.01
CA PRO A 222 -7.00 -11.46 -13.91
C PRO A 222 -7.13 -10.73 -15.25
N LYS A 223 -7.03 -11.43 -16.38
CA LYS A 223 -7.34 -10.84 -17.70
C LYS A 223 -8.82 -10.45 -17.83
N ASP A 224 -9.67 -11.02 -16.98
CA ASP A 224 -11.11 -10.76 -16.95
C ASP A 224 -11.44 -9.60 -15.99
N LEU A 225 -10.43 -8.93 -15.41
CA LEU A 225 -10.62 -7.80 -14.51
C LEU A 225 -10.96 -6.53 -15.30
N ALA A 226 -12.20 -6.05 -15.16
CA ALA A 226 -12.59 -4.71 -15.59
C ALA A 226 -12.04 -3.68 -14.60
N VAL A 227 -10.94 -3.01 -14.96
CA VAL A 227 -10.28 -2.01 -14.10
C VAL A 227 -11.19 -0.83 -13.78
N ASP A 228 -11.96 -0.36 -14.76
CA ASP A 228 -12.86 0.77 -14.56
C ASP A 228 -13.98 0.44 -13.56
N GLU A 229 -14.53 -0.77 -13.63
CA GLU A 229 -15.51 -1.26 -12.65
C GLU A 229 -14.89 -1.42 -11.26
N LEU A 230 -13.64 -1.90 -11.17
CA LEU A 230 -12.91 -2.00 -9.92
C LEU A 230 -12.75 -0.62 -9.26
N LEU A 231 -12.34 0.39 -10.03
CA LEU A 231 -12.19 1.76 -9.56
C LEU A 231 -13.52 2.37 -9.16
N ALA A 232 -14.56 2.22 -9.98
CA ALA A 232 -15.91 2.71 -9.68
C ALA A 232 -16.46 2.10 -8.38
N ASN A 233 -16.26 0.79 -8.17
CA ASN A 233 -16.67 0.11 -6.94
C ASN A 233 -15.87 0.60 -5.72
N ALA A 234 -14.56 0.83 -5.88
CA ALA A 234 -13.72 1.36 -4.81
C ALA A 234 -14.15 2.78 -4.42
N VAL A 235 -14.40 3.64 -5.39
CA VAL A 235 -14.91 5.02 -5.20
C VAL A 235 -16.26 5.00 -4.50
N ALA A 236 -17.24 4.25 -5.02
CA ALA A 236 -18.58 4.16 -4.45
C ALA A 236 -18.55 3.62 -3.00
N TYR A 237 -17.69 2.64 -2.72
CA TYR A 237 -17.50 2.13 -1.37
C TYR A 237 -16.99 3.19 -0.40
N MET A 238 -15.99 3.97 -0.83
CA MET A 238 -15.37 5.02 -0.02
C MET A 238 -16.35 6.16 0.26
N GLU A 239 -17.15 6.56 -0.72
CA GLU A 239 -18.20 7.58 -0.56
C GLU A 239 -19.28 7.17 0.46
N GLN A 240 -19.64 5.88 0.50
CA GLN A 240 -20.61 5.35 1.48
C GLN A 240 -20.05 5.25 2.91
N ARG A 241 -18.73 5.38 3.09
CA ARG A 241 -18.05 5.15 4.38
C ARG A 241 -16.94 6.17 4.65
N PRO A 242 -17.28 7.47 4.74
CA PRO A 242 -16.29 8.51 4.97
C PRO A 242 -15.47 8.24 6.25
N GLY A 243 -14.15 8.38 6.15
CA GLY A 243 -13.23 8.20 7.28
C GLY A 243 -12.97 6.74 7.70
N TYR A 244 -13.52 5.74 7.01
CA TYR A 244 -13.24 4.32 7.33
C TYR A 244 -11.76 3.96 7.11
N HIS A 245 -11.13 4.58 6.11
CA HIS A 245 -9.71 4.41 5.79
C HIS A 245 -8.78 4.89 6.92
N ALA A 246 -9.24 5.81 7.78
CA ALA A 246 -8.50 6.34 8.92
C ALA A 246 -8.08 5.25 9.92
N ARG A 247 -8.81 4.12 9.94
CA ARG A 247 -8.51 3.00 10.83
C ARG A 247 -7.42 2.07 10.30
N GLY A 248 -6.86 2.37 9.12
CA GLY A 248 -5.91 1.49 8.44
C GLY A 248 -6.51 0.14 8.05
N VAL A 249 -7.84 0.05 8.00
CA VAL A 249 -8.57 -1.15 7.62
C VAL A 249 -8.85 -1.08 6.13
N SER A 250 -8.29 -2.01 5.39
CA SER A 250 -8.61 -2.19 4.00
C SER A 250 -9.89 -3.00 3.84
N TYR A 251 -10.75 -2.56 2.93
CA TYR A 251 -11.94 -3.32 2.59
C TYR A 251 -11.61 -4.39 1.56
N VAL A 252 -12.26 -5.54 1.66
CA VAL A 252 -12.20 -6.58 0.65
C VAL A 252 -13.61 -6.87 0.19
N ASP A 253 -13.84 -6.68 -1.10
CA ASP A 253 -15.05 -7.06 -1.81
C ASP A 253 -14.78 -8.21 -2.78
N GLY A 254 -15.83 -8.74 -3.39
CA GLY A 254 -15.71 -9.75 -4.42
C GLY A 254 -17.06 -10.36 -4.76
N ALA A 255 -17.17 -10.77 -6.02
CA ALA A 255 -18.34 -11.44 -6.53
C ALA A 255 -17.98 -12.79 -7.13
N VAL A 256 -18.94 -13.72 -7.02
CA VAL A 256 -18.92 -14.96 -7.80
C VAL A 256 -19.87 -14.74 -8.98
N PRO A 257 -19.40 -14.91 -10.23
CA PRO A 257 -20.27 -14.81 -11.40
C PRO A 257 -21.48 -15.74 -11.25
N TRP A 258 -22.67 -15.30 -11.63
CA TRP A 258 -23.88 -16.11 -11.65
C TRP A 258 -24.81 -15.66 -12.77
N PRO A 259 -25.49 -16.56 -13.49
CA PRO A 259 -25.51 -18.02 -13.33
C PRO A 259 -24.19 -18.71 -13.70
N LEU A 260 -23.94 -19.88 -13.10
CA LEU A 260 -22.79 -20.74 -13.42
C LEU A 260 -23.25 -22.02 -14.09
N ALA A 261 -22.64 -22.32 -15.24
CA ALA A 261 -22.75 -23.62 -15.88
C ALA A 261 -22.31 -24.75 -14.91
N PRO A 262 -23.00 -25.91 -14.90
CA PRO A 262 -22.77 -26.98 -13.93
C PRO A 262 -21.29 -27.37 -13.74
N GLU A 263 -20.56 -27.47 -14.84
CA GLU A 263 -19.14 -27.83 -14.90
C GLU A 263 -18.23 -26.78 -14.23
N ARG A 264 -18.61 -25.49 -14.25
CA ARG A 264 -17.84 -24.42 -13.62
C ARG A 264 -18.03 -24.36 -12.10
N ARG A 265 -19.15 -24.86 -11.57
CA ARG A 265 -19.49 -24.79 -10.13
C ARG A 265 -18.42 -25.44 -9.26
N LYS A 266 -17.91 -26.61 -9.67
CA LYS A 266 -16.85 -27.34 -8.94
C LYS A 266 -15.53 -26.56 -8.92
N ALA A 267 -15.16 -25.94 -10.04
CA ALA A 267 -13.93 -25.14 -10.17
C ALA A 267 -14.00 -23.87 -9.31
N VAL A 268 -15.12 -23.15 -9.34
CA VAL A 268 -15.35 -21.95 -8.51
C VAL A 268 -15.31 -22.30 -7.01
N ALA A 269 -16.00 -23.37 -6.61
CA ALA A 269 -15.96 -23.82 -5.21
C ALA A 269 -14.54 -24.20 -4.76
N ALA A 270 -13.75 -24.84 -5.63
CA ALA A 270 -12.36 -25.16 -5.34
C ALA A 270 -11.48 -23.90 -5.22
N ALA A 271 -11.69 -22.90 -6.07
CA ALA A 271 -11.00 -21.61 -5.98
C ALA A 271 -11.32 -20.89 -4.66
N LEU A 272 -12.59 -20.82 -4.26
CA LEU A 272 -13.02 -20.22 -2.99
C LEU A 272 -12.41 -20.94 -1.78
N ARG A 273 -12.33 -22.28 -1.80
CA ARG A 273 -11.64 -23.04 -0.73
C ARG A 273 -10.15 -22.72 -0.63
N ARG A 274 -9.47 -22.46 -1.76
CA ARG A 274 -8.08 -22.01 -1.75
C ARG A 274 -7.97 -20.57 -1.23
N ALA A 275 -8.82 -19.67 -1.69
CA ALA A 275 -8.88 -18.28 -1.20
C ALA A 275 -9.24 -18.22 0.30
N ALA A 276 -10.01 -19.16 0.84
CA ALA A 276 -10.30 -19.25 2.28
C ALA A 276 -9.08 -19.53 3.18
N ARG A 277 -7.92 -19.82 2.57
CA ARG A 277 -6.60 -20.01 3.18
C ARG A 277 -5.61 -18.91 2.75
N ASP A 278 -6.08 -17.83 2.13
CA ASP A 278 -5.24 -16.71 1.71
C ASP A 278 -4.51 -16.10 2.93
N PRO A 279 -3.23 -15.68 2.80
CA PRO A 279 -2.49 -15.03 3.88
C PRO A 279 -3.18 -13.73 4.37
N ASP A 280 -3.90 -13.03 3.50
CA ASP A 280 -4.76 -11.93 3.90
C ASP A 280 -6.04 -12.47 4.56
N ARG A 281 -6.16 -12.22 5.87
CA ARG A 281 -7.30 -12.68 6.68
C ARG A 281 -8.64 -12.11 6.20
N ALA A 282 -8.66 -10.91 5.60
CA ALA A 282 -9.88 -10.31 5.08
C ALA A 282 -10.33 -11.02 3.79
N VAL A 283 -9.40 -11.32 2.89
CA VAL A 283 -9.64 -12.16 1.70
C VAL A 283 -10.14 -13.54 2.10
N ALA A 284 -9.45 -14.19 3.04
CA ALA A 284 -9.83 -15.51 3.53
C ALA A 284 -11.24 -15.55 4.14
N ARG A 285 -11.62 -14.50 4.88
CA ARG A 285 -12.96 -14.36 5.47
C ARG A 285 -14.03 -14.19 4.39
N LEU A 286 -13.80 -13.32 3.42
CA LEU A 286 -14.72 -13.08 2.31
C LEU A 286 -14.93 -14.36 1.49
N ALA A 287 -13.85 -15.07 1.16
CA ALA A 287 -13.93 -16.32 0.39
C ALA A 287 -14.84 -17.36 1.05
N ARG A 288 -14.77 -17.52 2.38
CA ARG A 288 -15.67 -18.43 3.13
C ARG A 288 -17.13 -17.99 3.05
N LEU A 289 -17.40 -16.68 3.08
CA LEU A 289 -18.75 -16.14 2.93
C LEU A 289 -19.30 -16.43 1.52
N LEU A 290 -18.50 -16.16 0.49
CA LEU A 290 -18.85 -16.41 -0.91
C LEU A 290 -19.06 -17.91 -1.18
N GLU A 291 -18.26 -18.80 -0.57
CA GLU A 291 -18.44 -20.24 -0.70
C GLU A 291 -19.80 -20.69 -0.12
N ARG A 292 -20.18 -20.19 1.07
CA ARG A 292 -21.49 -20.48 1.66
C ARG A 292 -22.64 -20.00 0.78
N LYS A 293 -22.54 -18.76 0.27
CA LYS A 293 -23.55 -18.19 -0.66
C LYS A 293 -23.68 -19.01 -1.94
N LEU A 294 -22.56 -19.47 -2.51
CA LEU A 294 -22.56 -20.31 -3.69
C LEU A 294 -23.26 -21.66 -3.45
N ARG A 295 -22.97 -22.33 -2.32
CA ARG A 295 -23.62 -23.61 -1.97
C ARG A 295 -25.13 -23.44 -1.85
N ALA A 296 -25.59 -22.44 -1.10
CA ALA A 296 -27.01 -22.15 -0.95
C ALA A 296 -27.70 -21.91 -2.31
N ARG A 297 -27.09 -21.13 -3.21
CA ARG A 297 -27.64 -20.90 -4.57
C ARG A 297 -27.71 -22.18 -5.42
N ILE A 298 -26.71 -23.06 -5.31
CA ILE A 298 -26.71 -24.34 -6.04
C ILE A 298 -27.82 -25.26 -5.52
N GLU A 299 -28.07 -25.27 -4.21
CA GLU A 299 -29.13 -26.05 -3.59
C GLU A 299 -30.51 -25.55 -4.00
N SER A 300 -30.74 -24.23 -3.94
CA SER A 300 -32.01 -23.63 -4.40
C SER A 300 -32.30 -23.92 -5.87
N ALA A 301 -31.29 -23.86 -6.74
CA ALA A 301 -31.43 -24.13 -8.17
C ALA A 301 -31.68 -25.61 -8.52
N ARG A 302 -31.63 -26.53 -7.55
CA ARG A 302 -31.99 -27.95 -7.73
C ARG A 302 -33.42 -28.27 -7.28
N GLY A 303 -34.03 -27.39 -6.48
CA GLY A 303 -35.32 -27.62 -5.84
C GLY A 303 -36.50 -26.91 -6.50
N GLY A 304 -36.27 -26.11 -7.55
CA GLY A 304 -37.28 -25.48 -8.38
C GLY A 304 -37.11 -25.90 -9.83
#